data_AF-A0A7W1Q5T9-F1
#
_entry.id   AF-A0A7W1Q5T9-F1
#
_cell.length_a   1.000
_cell.length_b   1.000
_cell.length_c   1.000
_cell.angle_alpha   90.00
_cell.angle_beta   90.00
_cell.angle_gamma   90.00
#
_symmetry.space_group_name_H-M   'P 1'
#
loop_
_entity.id
_entity.type
_entity.pdbx_description
1 polymer ?
#
loop_
_entity_poly.entity_id
_entity_poly.type
_entity_poly.pdbx_seq_one_letter_code
_entity_poly.pdbx_strand_id
1 'polypeptide(L)'
;MTRHEIHPELAVTEAMYYCAKHAMPVPRWLAIASTRLLCRLLGNRTPKKRGRAVSPVARYIQDMIDYERTDVVHETREKQVKVRDQVEELEAIPSAPRAIVQDRQKMHEWAGEDWLHVFECVSMQLQTSDAHAGPEAIKKSYQTCQRKLRGRISSLQYYRFDPALLSELGITVDFARRGNKGAPLYSLTL
;
A
#
# COMPACT_ATOMS: atom_id res chain seq x y z
N MET A 1 -12.02 34.11 -29.02
CA MET A 1 -13.04 33.38 -28.24
C MET A 1 -12.32 32.46 -27.27
N THR A 2 -12.21 32.87 -26.01
CA THR A 2 -11.57 32.09 -24.94
C THR A 2 -12.50 30.95 -24.54
N ARG A 3 -12.05 29.69 -24.70
CA ARG A 3 -12.77 28.52 -24.15
C ARG A 3 -12.80 28.68 -22.64
N HIS A 4 -13.99 28.82 -22.07
CA HIS A 4 -14.16 28.73 -20.62
C HIS A 4 -13.75 27.32 -20.18
N GLU A 5 -12.70 27.23 -19.35
CA GLU A 5 -12.34 25.99 -18.68
C GLU A 5 -13.50 25.62 -17.76
N ILE A 6 -14.17 24.51 -18.07
CA ILE A 6 -15.21 23.95 -17.23
C ILE A 6 -14.49 23.29 -16.06
N HIS A 7 -14.69 23.80 -14.84
CA HIS A 7 -14.17 23.22 -13.61
C HIS A 7 -15.24 22.31 -12.99
N PRO A 8 -15.27 21.00 -13.31
CA PRO A 8 -16.27 20.07 -12.80
C PRO A 8 -16.23 19.96 -11.27
N GLU A 9 -15.11 20.30 -10.63
CA GLU A 9 -14.98 20.31 -9.17
C GLU A 9 -15.87 21.38 -8.52
N LEU A 10 -15.96 22.56 -9.15
CA LEU A 10 -16.80 23.66 -8.66
C LEU A 10 -18.28 23.31 -8.80
N ALA A 11 -18.67 22.67 -9.90
CA ALA A 11 -20.06 22.24 -10.11
C ALA A 11 -20.52 21.19 -9.07
N VAL A 12 -19.68 20.20 -8.77
CA VAL A 12 -19.98 19.18 -7.75
C VAL A 12 -20.03 19.79 -6.36
N THR A 13 -19.11 20.72 -6.05
CA THR A 13 -19.07 21.39 -4.74
C THR A 13 -20.29 22.30 -4.53
N GLU A 14 -20.66 23.09 -5.53
CA GLU A 14 -21.82 23.98 -5.49
C GLU A 14 -23.12 23.18 -5.32
N ALA A 15 -23.28 22.08 -6.06
CA ALA A 15 -24.45 21.21 -5.95
C ALA A 15 -24.57 20.55 -4.56
N MET A 16 -23.45 20.12 -3.96
CA MET A 16 -23.43 19.60 -2.59
C MET A 16 -23.77 20.69 -1.56
N TYR A 17 -23.23 21.90 -1.73
CA TYR A 17 -23.53 23.04 -0.87
C TYR A 17 -25.00 23.44 -0.96
N TYR A 18 -25.57 23.46 -2.16
CA TYR A 18 -26.98 23.72 -2.39
C TYR A 18 -27.87 22.68 -1.71
N CYS A 19 -27.56 21.39 -1.83
CA CYS A 19 -28.30 20.33 -1.13
C CYS A 19 -28.26 20.53 0.39
N ALA A 20 -27.09 20.84 0.95
CA ALA A 20 -26.95 21.10 2.39
C ALA A 20 -27.72 22.34 2.85
N LYS A 21 -27.61 23.47 2.12
CA LYS A 21 -28.26 24.74 2.43
C LYS A 21 -29.78 24.64 2.43
N HIS A 22 -30.32 23.83 1.52
CA HIS A 22 -31.76 23.67 1.34
C HIS A 22 -32.32 22.40 2.01
N ALA A 23 -31.51 21.71 2.83
CA ALA A 23 -31.87 20.46 3.51
C ALA A 23 -32.44 19.39 2.56
N MET A 24 -31.94 19.34 1.33
CA MET A 24 -32.37 18.37 0.33
C MET A 24 -31.53 17.09 0.42
N PRO A 25 -32.12 15.92 0.16
CA PRO A 25 -31.37 14.69 0.06
C PRO A 25 -30.39 14.77 -1.12
N VAL A 26 -29.14 14.37 -0.87
CA VAL A 26 -28.10 14.38 -1.90
C VAL A 26 -28.43 13.33 -2.96
N PRO A 27 -28.59 13.71 -4.24
CA PRO A 27 -28.86 12.75 -5.30
C PRO A 27 -27.72 11.74 -5.46
N ARG A 28 -28.04 10.49 -5.75
CA ARG A 28 -27.04 9.40 -5.88
C ARG A 28 -25.92 9.73 -6.86
N TRP A 29 -26.23 10.34 -8.00
CA TRP A 29 -25.22 10.73 -8.99
C TRP A 29 -24.25 11.78 -8.45
N LEU A 30 -24.73 12.68 -7.60
CA LEU A 30 -23.93 13.74 -6.99
C LEU A 30 -23.02 13.17 -5.91
N ALA A 31 -23.52 12.24 -5.10
CA ALA A 31 -22.72 11.50 -4.14
C ALA A 31 -21.58 10.71 -4.83
N ILE A 32 -21.88 10.01 -5.93
CA ILE A 32 -20.86 9.30 -6.73
C ILE A 32 -19.83 10.28 -7.31
N ALA A 33 -20.28 11.41 -7.84
CA ALA A 33 -19.40 12.43 -8.41
C ALA A 33 -18.50 13.07 -7.34
N SER A 34 -19.03 13.38 -6.16
CA SER A 34 -18.27 13.90 -5.02
C SER A 34 -17.25 12.90 -4.50
N THR A 35 -17.61 11.62 -4.42
CA THR A 35 -16.68 10.56 -4.00
C THR A 35 -15.54 10.42 -5.01
N ARG A 36 -15.83 10.36 -6.32
CA ARG A 36 -14.80 10.31 -7.37
C ARG A 36 -13.90 11.55 -7.39
N LEU A 37 -14.47 12.72 -7.09
CA LEU A 37 -13.73 13.96 -6.99
C LEU A 37 -12.79 13.95 -5.77
N LEU A 38 -13.30 13.54 -4.61
CA LEU A 38 -12.51 13.38 -3.40
C LEU A 38 -11.38 12.37 -3.63
N CYS A 39 -11.66 11.18 -4.15
CA CYS A 39 -10.61 10.20 -4.48
C CYS A 39 -9.52 10.78 -5.39
N ARG A 40 -9.88 11.54 -6.42
CA ARG A 40 -8.90 12.21 -7.32
C ARG A 40 -8.09 13.30 -6.60
N LEU A 41 -8.74 14.13 -5.79
CA LEU A 41 -8.06 15.17 -5.00
C LEU A 41 -7.12 14.59 -3.95
N LEU A 42 -7.46 13.43 -3.39
CA LEU A 42 -6.63 12.70 -2.43
C LEU A 42 -5.47 11.99 -3.15
N GLY A 43 -5.70 11.39 -4.31
CA GLY A 43 -4.66 10.71 -5.11
C GLY A 43 -3.63 11.66 -5.72
N ASN A 44 -4.02 12.86 -6.17
CA ASN A 44 -3.13 13.80 -6.85
C ASN A 44 -2.38 14.76 -5.92
N ARG A 45 -2.56 14.67 -4.60
CA ARG A 45 -1.79 15.47 -3.64
C ARG A 45 -0.63 14.65 -3.09
N THR A 46 0.42 14.48 -3.90
CA THR A 46 1.75 14.24 -3.33
C THR A 46 2.10 15.43 -2.44
N PRO A 47 2.34 15.23 -1.13
CA PRO A 47 2.60 16.33 -0.22
C PRO A 47 3.92 17.01 -0.62
N LYS A 48 3.83 18.25 -1.14
CA LYS A 48 4.98 19.09 -1.54
C LYS A 48 5.98 19.36 -0.41
N LYS A 49 5.60 19.13 0.85
CA LYS A 49 6.47 19.34 2.03
C LYS A 49 6.49 18.09 2.90
N ARG A 50 7.66 17.44 2.98
CA ARG A 50 8.03 16.50 4.04
C ARG A 50 8.11 17.27 5.37
N GLY A 51 6.99 17.43 6.09
CA GLY A 51 6.93 18.19 7.34
C GLY A 51 5.94 17.61 8.35
N ARG A 52 6.25 17.76 9.65
CA ARG A 52 5.65 17.06 10.81
C ARG A 52 4.14 17.31 11.04
N ALA A 53 3.52 18.25 10.32
CA ALA A 53 2.08 18.53 10.33
C ALA A 53 1.43 18.02 9.03
N VAL A 54 1.33 16.70 8.91
CA VAL A 54 0.68 16.04 7.77
C VAL A 54 -0.81 15.89 8.08
N SER A 55 -1.69 16.32 7.18
CA SER A 55 -3.14 16.09 7.32
C SER A 55 -3.42 14.59 7.52
N PRO A 56 -4.52 14.20 8.18
CA PRO A 56 -4.87 12.79 8.36
C PRO A 56 -4.80 12.00 7.05
N VAL A 57 -5.26 12.60 5.95
CA VAL A 57 -5.15 12.05 4.60
C VAL A 57 -3.71 11.80 4.17
N ALA A 58 -2.84 12.80 4.22
CA ALA A 58 -1.48 12.64 3.71
C ALA A 58 -0.67 11.69 4.62
N ARG A 59 -1.04 11.55 5.90
CA ARG A 59 -0.51 10.50 6.79
C ARG A 59 -0.95 9.12 6.31
N TYR A 60 -2.22 8.97 5.95
CA TYR A 60 -2.75 7.72 5.42
C TYR A 60 -2.05 7.31 4.12
N ILE A 61 -1.85 8.23 3.18
CA ILE A 61 -1.10 7.96 1.93
C ILE A 61 0.33 7.51 2.23
N GLN A 62 1.02 8.16 3.18
CA GLN A 62 2.36 7.73 3.56
C GLN A 62 2.38 6.34 4.19
N ASP A 63 1.39 6.04 5.03
CA ASP A 63 1.25 4.72 5.66
C ASP A 63 0.95 3.63 4.62
N MET A 64 0.15 3.94 3.59
CA MET A 64 -0.11 3.07 2.44
C MET A 64 1.18 2.73 1.69
N ILE A 65 1.97 3.75 1.37
CA ILE A 65 3.27 3.59 0.71
C ILE A 65 4.24 2.76 1.57
N ASP A 66 4.27 3.01 2.88
CA ASP A 66 5.11 2.25 3.81
C ASP A 66 4.69 0.77 3.88
N TYR A 67 3.39 0.49 3.73
CA TYR A 67 2.86 -0.87 3.69
C TYR A 67 3.20 -1.58 2.38
N GLU A 68 2.98 -0.95 1.23
CA GLU A 68 3.34 -1.50 -0.09
C GLU A 68 4.82 -1.87 -0.12
N ARG A 69 5.71 -0.99 0.36
CA ARG A 69 7.14 -1.29 0.51
C ARG A 69 7.40 -2.50 1.40
N THR A 70 6.67 -2.60 2.51
CA THR A 70 6.82 -3.70 3.48
C THR A 70 6.36 -5.03 2.87
N ASP A 71 5.29 -5.02 2.09
CA ASP A 71 4.77 -6.19 1.41
C ASP A 71 5.76 -6.72 0.37
N VAL A 72 6.31 -5.82 -0.47
CA VAL A 72 7.33 -6.19 -1.46
C VAL A 72 8.62 -6.69 -0.78
N VAL A 73 8.98 -6.15 0.40
CA VAL A 73 10.09 -6.70 1.21
C VAL A 73 9.81 -8.14 1.63
N HIS A 74 8.59 -8.45 2.08
CA HIS A 74 8.21 -9.81 2.46
C HIS A 74 8.27 -10.76 1.26
N GLU A 75 7.67 -10.39 0.13
CA GLU A 75 7.75 -11.19 -1.09
C GLU A 75 9.20 -11.42 -1.56
N THR A 76 10.03 -10.38 -1.51
CA THR A 76 11.44 -10.46 -1.92
C THR A 76 12.21 -11.40 -1.01
N ARG A 77 11.95 -11.35 0.30
CA ARG A 77 12.59 -12.26 1.26
C ARG A 77 12.12 -13.70 1.08
N GLU A 78 10.85 -13.93 0.79
CA GLU A 78 10.33 -15.26 0.46
C GLU A 78 10.96 -15.81 -0.83
N LYS A 79 11.09 -14.97 -1.88
CA LYS A 79 11.77 -15.35 -3.13
C LYS A 79 13.25 -15.69 -2.88
N GLN A 80 13.95 -14.90 -2.06
CA GLN A 80 15.35 -15.14 -1.70
C GLN A 80 15.55 -16.52 -1.04
N VAL A 81 14.70 -16.86 -0.05
CA VAL A 81 14.71 -18.17 0.60
C VAL A 81 14.42 -19.28 -0.40
N LYS A 82 13.38 -19.11 -1.22
CA LYS A 82 12.98 -20.10 -2.23
C LYS A 82 14.09 -20.36 -3.25
N VAL A 83 14.81 -19.33 -3.68
CA VAL A 83 15.91 -19.49 -4.64
C VAL A 83 17.08 -20.26 -4.02
N ARG A 84 17.42 -20.00 -2.75
CA ARG A 84 18.42 -20.78 -2.02
C ARG A 84 18.01 -22.25 -1.93
N ASP A 85 16.78 -22.51 -1.48
CA ASP A 85 16.28 -23.87 -1.31
C ASP A 85 16.27 -24.62 -2.67
N GLN A 86 15.96 -23.94 -3.77
CA GLN A 86 16.06 -24.50 -5.13
C GLN A 86 17.49 -24.85 -5.55
N VAL A 87 18.49 -24.06 -5.15
CA VAL A 87 19.90 -24.39 -5.44
C VAL A 87 20.30 -25.65 -4.66
N GLU A 88 19.98 -25.71 -3.37
CA GLU A 88 20.27 -26.88 -2.52
C GLU A 88 19.60 -28.16 -3.06
N GLU A 89 18.33 -28.07 -3.46
CA GLU A 89 17.60 -29.19 -4.07
C GLU A 89 18.23 -29.66 -5.38
N LEU A 90 18.67 -28.73 -6.23
CA LEU A 90 19.28 -29.06 -7.52
C LEU A 90 20.69 -29.64 -7.37
N GLU A 91 21.48 -29.15 -6.40
CA GLU A 91 22.81 -29.69 -6.09
C GLU A 91 22.73 -31.11 -5.50
N ALA A 92 21.64 -31.44 -4.80
CA ALA A 92 21.40 -32.77 -4.26
C ALA A 92 21.05 -33.83 -5.32
N ILE A 93 20.70 -33.43 -6.56
CA ILE A 93 20.33 -34.35 -7.64
C ILE A 93 21.57 -34.65 -8.50
N PRO A 94 22.10 -35.89 -8.48
CA PRO A 94 23.35 -36.23 -9.19
C PRO A 94 23.29 -36.07 -10.72
N SER A 95 22.09 -36.08 -11.30
CA SER A 95 21.82 -35.96 -12.73
C SER A 95 21.25 -34.60 -13.15
N ALA A 96 21.26 -33.59 -12.26
CA ALA A 96 20.74 -32.27 -12.58
C ALA A 96 21.53 -31.65 -13.76
N PRO A 97 20.85 -31.08 -14.77
CA PRO A 97 21.53 -30.38 -15.85
C PRO A 97 22.36 -29.21 -15.31
N ARG A 98 23.68 -29.22 -15.55
CA ARG A 98 24.61 -28.18 -15.06
C ARG A 98 24.18 -26.76 -15.40
N ALA A 99 23.58 -26.55 -16.58
CA ALA A 99 23.08 -25.25 -17.00
C ALA A 99 21.98 -24.72 -16.05
N ILE A 100 21.07 -25.59 -15.60
CA ILE A 100 19.98 -25.21 -14.69
C ILE A 100 20.52 -24.88 -13.30
N VAL A 101 21.48 -25.68 -12.80
CA VAL A 101 22.17 -25.41 -11.53
C VAL A 101 22.85 -24.05 -11.57
N GLN A 102 23.65 -23.78 -12.60
CA GLN A 102 24.36 -22.51 -12.77
C GLN A 102 23.43 -21.31 -12.86
N ASP A 103 22.31 -21.43 -13.58
CA ASP A 103 21.34 -20.34 -13.69
C ASP A 103 20.68 -20.03 -12.33
N ARG A 104 20.36 -21.05 -11.54
CA ARG A 104 19.81 -20.85 -10.18
C ARG A 104 20.85 -20.28 -9.22
N GLN A 105 22.10 -20.71 -9.34
CA GLN A 105 23.20 -20.19 -8.53
C GLN A 105 23.47 -18.70 -8.82
N LYS A 106 23.41 -18.29 -10.10
CA LYS A 106 23.45 -16.86 -10.48
C LYS A 106 22.28 -16.07 -9.89
N MET A 107 21.07 -16.63 -9.90
CA MET A 107 19.92 -15.98 -9.27
C MET A 107 20.08 -15.86 -7.76
N HIS A 108 20.67 -16.87 -7.11
CA HIS A 108 20.97 -16.85 -5.68
C HIS A 108 22.00 -15.77 -5.35
N GLU A 109 23.11 -15.72 -6.11
CA GLU A 109 24.13 -14.67 -5.98
C GLU A 109 23.54 -13.28 -6.18
N TRP A 110 22.67 -13.10 -7.19
CA TRP A 110 22.02 -11.83 -7.45
C TRP A 110 21.04 -11.42 -6.36
N ALA A 111 20.25 -12.36 -5.83
CA ALA A 111 19.31 -12.10 -4.74
C ALA A 111 20.02 -11.81 -3.40
N GLY A 112 21.28 -12.24 -3.27
CA GLY A 112 22.08 -12.15 -2.04
C GLY A 112 21.49 -13.00 -0.91
N GLU A 113 22.06 -12.88 0.28
CA GLU A 113 21.60 -13.61 1.49
C GLU A 113 21.12 -12.67 2.61
N ASP A 114 21.57 -11.42 2.57
CA ASP A 114 21.36 -10.45 3.62
C ASP A 114 20.11 -9.59 3.40
N TRP A 115 19.73 -8.88 4.46
CA TRP A 115 18.62 -7.92 4.40
C TRP A 115 18.95 -6.69 3.56
N LEU A 116 20.24 -6.37 3.37
CA LEU A 116 20.65 -5.22 2.58
C LEU A 116 20.29 -5.43 1.11
N HIS A 117 20.64 -6.58 0.53
CA HIS A 117 20.26 -6.96 -0.82
C HIS A 117 18.75 -7.01 -1.02
N VAL A 118 17.99 -7.44 0.00
CA VAL A 118 16.53 -7.40 -0.06
C VAL A 118 16.03 -5.98 -0.29
N PHE A 119 16.54 -4.99 0.46
CA PHE A 119 16.11 -3.60 0.31
C PHE A 119 16.55 -2.99 -1.03
N GLU A 120 17.70 -3.39 -1.56
CA GLU A 120 18.17 -3.00 -2.90
C GLU A 120 17.27 -3.59 -4.00
N CYS A 121 16.98 -4.88 -3.94
CA CYS A 121 16.07 -5.55 -4.85
C CYS A 121 14.68 -4.92 -4.83
N VAL A 122 14.15 -4.59 -3.65
CA VAL A 122 12.84 -3.93 -3.51
C VAL A 122 12.89 -2.52 -4.09
N SER A 123 13.98 -1.78 -3.88
CA SER A 123 14.17 -0.45 -4.48
C SER A 123 14.12 -0.51 -6.01
N MET A 124 14.72 -1.53 -6.60
CA MET A 124 14.69 -1.77 -8.05
C MET A 124 13.29 -2.20 -8.52
N GLN A 125 12.63 -3.11 -7.82
CA GLN A 125 11.28 -3.57 -8.18
C GLN A 125 10.25 -2.44 -8.16
N LEU A 126 10.37 -1.52 -7.20
CA LEU A 126 9.45 -0.39 -7.05
C LEU A 126 9.78 0.81 -7.93
N GLN A 127 10.76 0.75 -8.83
CA GLN A 127 11.26 1.91 -9.60
C GLN A 127 10.18 2.65 -10.41
N THR A 128 9.12 1.96 -10.82
CA THR A 128 7.99 2.52 -11.56
C THR A 128 6.74 2.78 -10.72
N SER A 129 6.75 2.42 -9.43
CA SER A 129 5.64 2.64 -8.49
C SER A 129 5.77 3.97 -7.77
N ASP A 130 4.64 4.55 -7.37
CA ASP A 130 4.59 5.69 -6.43
C ASP A 130 5.23 5.36 -5.07
N ALA A 131 5.38 4.07 -4.75
CA ALA A 131 6.08 3.59 -3.58
C ALA A 131 7.61 3.55 -3.73
N HIS A 132 8.18 3.94 -4.88
CA HIS A 132 9.62 3.97 -5.07
C HIS A 132 10.35 4.75 -3.96
N ALA A 133 11.47 4.20 -3.51
CA ALA A 133 12.39 4.82 -2.57
C ALA A 133 13.72 4.08 -2.58
N GLY A 134 14.80 4.76 -2.19
CA GLY A 134 16.09 4.10 -2.00
C GLY A 134 16.08 3.07 -0.85
N PRO A 135 17.08 2.17 -0.80
CA PRO A 135 17.11 1.03 0.13
C PRO A 135 16.95 1.43 1.61
N GLU A 136 17.63 2.49 2.04
CA GLU A 136 17.55 2.98 3.43
C GLU A 136 16.15 3.49 3.80
N ALA A 137 15.41 4.07 2.84
CA ALA A 137 14.05 4.52 3.06
C ALA A 137 13.07 3.34 3.13
N ILE A 138 13.26 2.31 2.29
CA ILE A 138 12.49 1.06 2.36
C ILE A 138 12.72 0.35 3.70
N LYS A 139 13.99 0.21 4.12
CA LYS A 139 14.35 -0.33 5.44
C LYS A 139 13.65 0.41 6.57
N LYS A 140 13.61 1.74 6.52
CA LYS A 140 12.91 2.56 7.51
C LYS A 140 11.39 2.34 7.49
N SER A 141 10.78 2.25 6.30
CA SER A 141 9.35 1.91 6.16
C SER A 141 9.07 0.53 6.78
N TYR A 142 9.85 -0.49 6.42
CA TYR A 142 9.76 -1.84 6.98
C TYR A 142 9.87 -1.85 8.51
N GLN A 143 10.91 -1.24 9.08
CA GLN A 143 11.09 -1.14 10.53
C GLN A 143 9.96 -0.37 11.22
N THR A 144 9.37 0.61 10.55
CA THR A 144 8.24 1.37 11.08
C THR A 144 6.99 0.52 11.10
N CYS A 145 6.67 -0.17 10.01
CA CYS A 145 5.56 -1.11 9.94
C CYS A 145 5.70 -2.24 10.95
N GLN A 146 6.88 -2.85 11.08
CA GLN A 146 7.17 -3.91 12.06
C GLN A 146 6.94 -3.42 13.51
N ARG A 147 7.38 -2.22 13.86
CA ARG A 147 7.14 -1.64 15.19
C ARG A 147 5.64 -1.39 15.44
N LYS A 148 4.92 -0.89 14.43
CA LYS A 148 3.49 -0.61 14.53
C LYS A 148 2.63 -1.88 14.58
N LEU A 149 3.04 -2.96 13.90
CA LEU A 149 2.35 -4.26 13.95
C LEU A 149 2.51 -4.95 15.31
N ARG A 150 3.63 -4.73 16.01
CA ARG A 150 3.86 -5.27 17.37
C ARG A 150 3.01 -4.58 18.44
N GLY A 151 2.56 -3.34 18.21
CA GLY A 151 1.73 -2.59 19.16
C GLY A 151 0.23 -2.88 19.01
N ARG A 152 -0.41 -3.36 20.08
CA ARG A 152 -1.86 -3.67 20.14
C ARG A 152 -2.77 -2.47 19.82
N ILE A 153 -2.31 -1.25 20.11
CA ILE A 153 -3.07 0.00 19.94
C ILE A 153 -2.78 0.64 18.56
N SER A 154 -1.59 0.39 17.99
CA SER A 154 -1.18 0.96 16.70
C SER A 154 -1.76 0.21 15.51
N SER A 155 -2.18 -1.05 15.64
CA SER A 155 -2.96 -1.74 14.60
C SER A 155 -4.34 -1.11 14.36
N LEU A 156 -4.92 -0.47 15.38
CA LEU A 156 -6.21 0.22 15.28
C LEU A 156 -6.13 1.59 14.57
N GLN A 157 -4.94 2.20 14.48
CA GLN A 157 -4.77 3.48 13.76
C GLN A 157 -5.02 3.37 12.25
N TYR A 158 -5.13 2.14 11.75
CA TYR A 158 -5.35 1.81 10.34
C TYR A 158 -6.83 1.58 10.01
N TYR A 159 -7.70 1.39 11.00
CA TYR A 159 -9.14 1.51 10.87
C TYR A 159 -9.53 2.95 11.13
N ARG A 160 -9.28 3.82 10.15
CA ARG A 160 -9.58 5.26 10.27
C ARG A 160 -11.01 5.64 9.88
N PHE A 161 -11.75 4.69 9.31
CA PHE A 161 -13.19 4.80 9.18
C PHE A 161 -13.82 4.26 10.46
N ASP A 162 -14.81 4.99 10.96
CA ASP A 162 -15.61 4.59 12.11
C ASP A 162 -16.06 3.13 11.93
N PRO A 163 -15.82 2.22 12.90
CA PRO A 163 -16.36 0.87 12.85
C PRO A 163 -17.87 0.83 12.56
N ALA A 164 -18.63 1.86 12.97
CA ALA A 164 -20.04 2.00 12.61
C ALA A 164 -20.24 2.20 11.11
N LEU A 165 -19.42 3.04 10.45
CA LEU A 165 -19.45 3.26 9.00
C LEU A 165 -19.08 1.98 8.22
N LEU A 166 -18.11 1.20 8.71
CA LEU A 166 -17.71 -0.06 8.07
C LEU A 166 -18.82 -1.12 8.21
N SER A 167 -19.49 -1.18 9.35
CA SER A 167 -20.65 -2.04 9.60
C SER A 167 -21.84 -1.67 8.69
N GLU A 168 -22.11 -0.37 8.50
CA GLU A 168 -23.15 0.11 7.56
C GLU A 168 -22.84 -0.23 6.10
N LEU A 169 -21.56 -0.36 5.74
CA LEU A 169 -21.11 -0.79 4.41
C LEU A 169 -21.11 -2.32 4.23
N GLY A 170 -21.58 -3.09 5.23
CA GLY A 170 -21.60 -4.56 5.20
C GLY A 170 -20.22 -5.19 5.34
N ILE A 171 -19.22 -4.42 5.77
CA ILE A 171 -17.86 -4.89 5.97
C ILE A 171 -17.71 -5.32 7.43
N THR A 172 -17.65 -6.63 7.66
CA THR A 172 -17.40 -7.19 8.99
C THR A 172 -15.94 -6.99 9.36
N VAL A 173 -15.68 -6.11 10.34
CA VAL A 173 -14.34 -5.90 10.88
C VAL A 173 -14.10 -6.93 11.99
N ASP A 174 -13.50 -8.06 11.63
CA ASP A 174 -13.06 -9.03 12.64
C ASP A 174 -11.84 -8.49 13.39
N PHE A 175 -12.08 -8.03 14.62
CA PHE A 175 -11.02 -7.66 15.53
C PHE A 175 -10.21 -8.91 15.88
N ALA A 176 -8.99 -8.99 15.34
CA ALA A 176 -8.10 -10.13 15.52
C ALA A 176 -7.99 -10.55 17.01
N ARG A 177 -8.66 -11.65 17.38
CA ARG A 177 -8.31 -12.44 18.55
C ARG A 177 -6.97 -13.13 18.26
N ARG A 178 -6.16 -13.31 19.32
CA ARG A 178 -4.78 -13.88 19.28
C ARG A 178 -4.59 -14.87 18.13
N GLY A 179 -3.63 -14.60 17.25
CA GLY A 179 -3.16 -15.54 16.24
C GLY A 179 -3.61 -15.24 14.80
N ASN A 180 -4.64 -14.43 14.58
CA ASN A 180 -5.04 -14.05 13.22
C ASN A 180 -4.35 -12.75 12.77
N LYS A 181 -3.72 -12.80 11.59
CA LYS A 181 -3.25 -11.60 10.88
C LYS A 181 -4.48 -10.74 10.59
N GLY A 182 -4.52 -9.50 11.09
CA GLY A 182 -5.56 -8.56 10.71
C GLY A 182 -5.51 -8.36 9.20
N ALA A 183 -6.60 -8.67 8.51
CA ALA A 183 -6.68 -8.50 7.07
C ALA A 183 -6.60 -6.99 6.75
N PRO A 184 -5.66 -6.54 5.90
CA PRO A 184 -5.73 -5.19 5.38
C PRO A 184 -6.99 -5.04 4.52
N LEU A 185 -7.53 -3.82 4.42
CA LEU A 185 -8.77 -3.53 3.69
C LEU A 185 -8.77 -4.01 2.21
N TYR A 186 -7.61 -4.30 1.65
CA TYR A 186 -7.44 -4.83 0.28
C TYR A 186 -7.85 -6.30 0.12
N SER A 187 -8.08 -7.05 1.22
CA SER A 187 -8.73 -8.37 1.15
C SER A 187 -10.26 -8.29 1.09
N LEU A 188 -10.83 -7.08 1.05
CA LEU A 188 -12.28 -6.85 0.93
C LEU A 188 -12.69 -6.35 -0.46
N THR A 189 -11.84 -6.48 -1.47
CA THR A 189 -12.24 -6.31 -2.87
C THR A 189 -13.00 -7.55 -3.33
N LEU A 190 -14.33 -7.44 -3.37
CA LEU A 190 -15.15 -8.03 -4.45
C LEU A 190 -15.19 -7.05 -5.63
#